data_AF-A0A0M3DHY7-F1
#
_entry.id   AF-A0A0M3DHY7-F1
#
_cell.length_a   1.000
_cell.length_b   1.000
_cell.length_c   1.000
_cell.angle_alpha   90.00
_cell.angle_beta   90.00
_cell.angle_gamma   90.00
#
_symmetry.space_group_name_H-M   'P 1'
#
loop_
_entity.id
_entity.type
_entity.pdbx_description
1 polymer ?
#
loop_
_entity_poly.entity_id
_entity_poly.type
_entity_poly.pdbx_seq_one_letter_code
_entity_poly.pdbx_strand_id
1 'polypeptide(L)'
;MKRKNKIKDINEYRANKKNIYKRRMIKKITKWVIKLGAVASACCIIFACMYGYSEVAKLKYKIGDLESELHNKTIEKENLQVDVDLLTRSRDIENKANEKLGMDYPKESQMKYIEVPN
;
A
#
# COMPACT_ATOMS: atom_id res chain seq x y z
N MET A 1 78.92 33.46 21.11
CA MET A 1 77.45 33.45 20.91
C MET A 1 77.11 34.24 19.64
N LYS A 2 76.85 33.58 18.50
CA LYS A 2 76.45 34.28 17.26
C LYS A 2 74.94 34.11 17.06
N ARG A 3 74.14 35.09 17.49
CA ARG A 3 72.72 35.17 17.11
C ARG A 3 72.65 35.60 15.63
N LYS A 4 72.61 34.62 14.72
CA LYS A 4 72.31 34.85 13.30
C LYS A 4 70.83 35.23 13.19
N ASN A 5 70.54 36.54 13.25
CA ASN A 5 69.22 37.05 12.91
C ASN A 5 69.00 36.83 11.40
N LYS A 6 68.21 35.81 11.04
CA LYS A 6 67.63 35.69 9.70
C LYS A 6 66.61 36.83 9.56
N ILE A 7 67.03 37.95 8.98
CA ILE A 7 66.08 38.95 8.48
C ILE A 7 65.34 38.24 7.35
N LYS A 8 64.11 37.79 7.63
CA LYS A 8 63.22 37.29 6.57
C LYS A 8 62.86 38.48 5.69
N ASP A 9 63.00 38.31 4.39
CA ASP A 9 62.59 39.31 3.41
C ASP A 9 61.14 39.73 3.71
N ILE A 10 60.88 41.03 3.76
CA ILE A 10 59.55 41.61 4.02
C ILE A 10 58.51 41.07 3.04
N ASN A 11 58.93 40.76 1.81
CA ASN A 11 58.11 40.14 0.77
C ASN A 11 57.75 38.70 1.10
N GLU A 12 58.69 37.92 1.64
CA GLU A 12 58.45 36.54 2.09
C GLU A 12 57.45 36.52 3.25
N TYR A 13 57.60 37.43 4.22
CA TYR A 13 56.64 37.58 5.33
C TYR A 13 55.23 37.93 4.83
N ARG A 14 55.12 38.88 3.89
CA ARG A 14 53.84 39.31 3.31
C ARG A 14 53.17 38.19 2.51
N ALA A 15 53.93 37.44 1.73
CA ALA A 15 53.44 36.28 0.98
C ALA A 15 52.95 35.16 1.92
N ASN A 16 53.70 34.88 2.99
CA ASN A 16 53.33 33.85 3.96
C ASN A 16 52.06 34.23 4.74
N LYS A 17 51.92 35.51 5.13
CA LYS A 17 50.70 36.04 5.77
C LYS A 17 49.46 35.91 4.86
N LYS A 18 49.61 36.20 3.56
CA LYS A 18 48.53 36.04 2.55
C LYS A 18 48.13 34.57 2.38
N ASN A 19 49.10 33.65 2.34
CA ASN A 19 48.85 32.20 2.27
C ASN A 19 48.16 31.65 3.53
N ILE A 20 48.53 32.14 4.72
CA ILE A 20 47.87 31.77 5.98
C ILE A 20 46.41 32.23 5.98
N TYR A 21 46.12 33.45 5.52
CA TYR A 21 44.75 33.96 5.39
C TYR A 21 43.90 33.11 4.44
N LYS A 22 44.42 32.83 3.23
CA LYS A 22 43.75 31.95 2.25
C LYS A 22 43.46 30.57 2.84
N ARG A 23 44.44 29.93 3.50
CA ARG A 23 44.26 28.62 4.14
C ARG A 23 43.18 28.64 5.24
N ARG A 24 43.09 29.71 6.05
CA ARG A 24 42.05 29.86 7.07
C ARG A 24 40.66 30.02 6.44
N MET A 25 40.55 30.77 5.35
CA MET A 25 39.30 30.95 4.62
C MET A 25 38.81 29.62 4.01
N ILE A 26 39.70 28.89 3.33
CA ILE A 26 39.38 27.56 2.76
C ILE A 26 38.94 26.58 3.85
N LYS A 27 39.60 26.57 5.02
CA LYS A 27 39.19 25.74 6.17
C LYS A 27 37.80 26.10 6.71
N LYS A 28 37.42 27.37 6.70
CA LYS A 28 36.06 27.79 7.07
C LYS A 28 35.06 27.30 6.04
N ILE A 29 35.33 27.53 4.76
CA ILE A 29 34.44 27.11 3.65
C ILE A 29 34.25 25.60 3.66
N THR A 30 35.31 24.81 3.76
CA THR A 30 35.21 23.35 3.83
C THR A 30 34.39 22.87 5.02
N LYS A 31 34.53 23.47 6.21
CA LYS A 31 33.66 23.17 7.35
C LYS A 31 32.18 23.45 7.06
N TRP A 32 31.89 24.57 6.40
CA TRP A 32 30.51 24.92 6.00
C TRP A 32 29.97 23.95 4.95
N VAL A 33 30.75 23.63 3.93
CA VAL A 33 30.37 22.68 2.87
C VAL A 33 30.08 21.29 3.44
N ILE A 34 30.89 20.81 4.39
CA ILE A 34 30.64 19.51 5.04
C ILE A 34 29.33 19.53 5.82
N LYS A 35 29.06 20.60 6.59
CA LYS A 35 27.80 20.75 7.33
C LYS A 35 26.60 20.81 6.39
N LEU A 36 26.71 21.58 5.31
CA LEU A 36 25.64 21.76 4.33
C LEU A 36 25.39 20.47 3.54
N GLY A 37 26.45 19.74 3.20
CA GLY A 37 26.37 18.41 2.60
C GLY A 37 25.68 17.38 3.49
N ALA A 38 25.95 17.40 4.80
CA ALA A 38 25.28 16.51 5.75
C ALA A 38 23.78 16.82 5.91
N VAL A 39 23.39 18.10 5.86
CA VAL A 39 21.97 18.48 5.87
C VAL A 39 21.30 18.07 4.55
N ALA A 40 21.95 18.33 3.42
CA ALA A 40 21.41 17.96 2.11
C ALA A 40 21.24 16.44 1.97
N SER A 41 22.19 15.64 2.45
CA SER A 41 22.06 14.17 2.40
C SER A 41 20.92 13.66 3.27
N ALA A 42 20.72 14.22 4.46
CA ALA A 42 19.58 13.89 5.32
C ALA A 42 18.25 14.23 4.64
N CYS A 43 18.14 15.40 4.01
CA CYS A 43 16.95 15.79 3.25
C CYS A 43 16.68 14.82 2.09
N CYS A 44 17.69 14.42 1.32
CA CYS A 44 17.53 13.45 0.22
C CYS A 44 16.97 12.11 0.71
N ILE A 45 17.44 11.61 1.86
CA ILE A 45 16.94 10.36 2.46
C ILE A 45 15.46 10.51 2.83
N ILE A 46 15.09 11.61 3.49
CA ILE A 46 13.70 11.89 3.89
C ILE A 46 12.79 11.93 2.66
N PHE A 47 13.19 12.64 1.60
CA PHE A 47 12.42 12.70 0.36
C PHE A 47 12.28 11.32 -0.28
N ALA A 48 13.36 10.53 -0.36
CA ALA A 48 13.30 9.17 -0.89
C ALA A 48 12.33 8.28 -0.11
N CYS A 49 12.33 8.37 1.22
CA CYS A 49 11.37 7.66 2.07
C CYS A 49 9.93 8.12 1.77
N MET A 50 9.67 9.44 1.69
CA MET A 50 8.32 9.96 1.39
C MET A 50 7.77 9.47 0.04
N TYR A 51 8.60 9.44 -1.00
CA TYR A 51 8.20 8.89 -2.31
C TYR A 51 7.79 7.41 -2.20
N GLY A 52 8.57 6.60 -1.48
CA GLY A 52 8.23 5.20 -1.23
C GLY A 52 6.92 5.05 -0.46
N TYR A 53 6.73 5.85 0.60
CA TYR A 53 5.50 5.82 1.40
C TYR A 53 4.25 6.22 0.62
N SER A 54 4.35 7.15 -0.32
CA SER A 54 3.21 7.56 -1.17
C SER A 54 2.70 6.40 -2.01
N GLU A 55 3.61 5.61 -2.60
CA GLU A 55 3.22 4.49 -3.45
C GLU A 55 2.63 3.34 -2.63
N VAL A 56 3.21 3.06 -1.46
CA VAL A 56 2.66 2.09 -0.49
C VAL A 56 1.26 2.51 -0.03
N ALA A 57 1.05 3.80 0.22
CA ALA A 57 -0.26 4.32 0.62
C ALA A 57 -1.30 4.11 -0.49
N LYS A 58 -0.98 4.44 -1.74
CA LYS A 58 -1.87 4.19 -2.89
C LYS A 58 -2.25 2.71 -3.02
N LEU A 59 -1.27 1.82 -2.90
CA LEU A 59 -1.51 0.38 -2.95
C LEU A 59 -2.44 -0.07 -1.82
N LYS A 60 -2.25 0.46 -0.60
CA LYS A 60 -3.12 0.16 0.54
C LYS A 60 -4.57 0.61 0.29
N TYR A 61 -4.78 1.79 -0.28
CA TYR A 61 -6.12 2.24 -0.67
C TYR A 61 -6.73 1.31 -1.72
N LYS A 62 -5.97 0.95 -2.76
CA LYS A 62 -6.44 0.04 -3.81
C LYS A 62 -6.82 -1.34 -3.26
N ILE A 63 -6.07 -1.85 -2.28
CA ILE A 63 -6.41 -3.10 -1.59
C ILE A 63 -7.75 -2.96 -0.87
N GLY A 64 -7.95 -1.87 -0.12
CA GLY A 64 -9.21 -1.62 0.59
C GLY A 64 -10.42 -1.52 -0.35
N ASP A 65 -10.26 -0.85 -1.49
CA ASP A 65 -11.30 -0.75 -2.51
C ASP A 65 -11.66 -2.14 -3.07
N LEU A 66 -10.64 -2.95 -3.39
CA LEU A 66 -10.83 -4.32 -3.89
C LEU A 66 -11.46 -5.24 -2.84
N GLU A 67 -11.08 -5.11 -1.56
CA GLU A 67 -11.70 -5.86 -0.45
C GLU A 67 -13.18 -5.50 -0.29
N SER A 68 -13.53 -4.22 -0.41
CA SER A 68 -14.92 -3.77 -0.36
C SER A 68 -15.73 -4.30 -1.55
N GLU A 69 -15.16 -4.24 -2.75
CA GLU A 69 -15.81 -4.80 -3.95
C GLU A 69 -16.03 -6.31 -3.81
N LEU A 70 -15.02 -7.04 -3.31
CA LEU A 70 -15.10 -8.48 -3.08
C LEU A 70 -16.16 -8.82 -2.03
N HIS A 71 -16.25 -8.04 -0.96
CA HIS A 71 -17.28 -8.19 0.07
C HIS A 71 -18.68 -8.00 -0.51
N ASN A 72 -18.89 -6.93 -1.29
CA ASN A 72 -20.18 -6.66 -1.94
C ASN A 72 -20.59 -7.79 -2.91
N LYS A 73 -19.65 -8.27 -3.73
CA LYS A 73 -19.90 -9.41 -4.64
C LYS A 73 -20.21 -10.70 -3.88
N THR A 74 -19.61 -10.89 -2.71
CA THR A 74 -19.89 -12.06 -1.85
C THR A 74 -21.32 -11.98 -1.32
N ILE A 75 -21.74 -10.82 -0.81
CA ILE A 75 -23.13 -10.60 -0.36
C ILE A 75 -24.11 -10.81 -1.52
N GLU A 76 -23.82 -10.26 -2.70
CA GLU A 76 -24.66 -10.44 -3.89
C GLU A 76 -24.83 -11.92 -4.25
N LYS A 77 -23.72 -12.68 -4.22
CA LYS A 77 -23.74 -14.12 -4.45
C LYS A 77 -24.57 -14.87 -3.40
N GLU A 78 -24.42 -14.55 -2.13
CA GLU A 78 -25.18 -15.17 -1.04
C GLU A 78 -26.68 -14.89 -1.19
N ASN A 79 -27.07 -13.66 -1.52
CA ASN A 79 -28.46 -13.30 -1.77
C ASN A 79 -29.03 -14.07 -2.97
N LEU A 80 -28.30 -14.14 -4.08
CA LEU A 80 -28.71 -14.93 -5.25
C LEU A 80 -28.85 -16.41 -4.90
N GLN A 81 -27.98 -16.94 -4.05
CA GLN A 81 -28.06 -18.32 -3.59
C GLN A 81 -29.30 -18.56 -2.73
N VAL A 82 -29.65 -17.63 -1.84
CA VAL A 82 -30.91 -17.68 -1.07
C VAL A 82 -32.12 -17.65 -2.00
N ASP A 83 -32.12 -16.79 -3.02
CA ASP A 83 -33.22 -16.71 -3.99
C ASP A 83 -33.38 -18.01 -4.77
N VAL A 84 -32.27 -18.63 -5.20
CA VAL A 84 -32.27 -19.94 -5.84
C VAL A 84 -32.81 -21.01 -4.89
N ASP A 85 -32.37 -21.02 -3.63
CA ASP A 85 -32.82 -21.98 -2.63
C ASP A 85 -34.33 -21.84 -2.33
N LEU A 86 -34.86 -20.61 -2.32
CA LEU A 86 -36.31 -20.35 -2.21
C LEU A 86 -37.08 -20.84 -3.43
N LEU A 87 -36.54 -20.67 -4.63
CA LEU A 87 -37.20 -21.14 -5.86
C LEU A 87 -37.13 -22.66 -6.02
N THR A 88 -36.08 -23.30 -5.53
CA THR A 88 -35.84 -24.75 -5.66
C THR A 88 -36.34 -25.55 -4.47
N ARG A 89 -36.75 -24.90 -3.38
CA ARG A 89 -37.34 -25.59 -2.23
C ARG A 89 -38.61 -26.33 -2.64
N SER A 90 -38.61 -27.64 -2.48
CA SER A 90 -39.78 -28.49 -2.81
C SER A 90 -41.08 -27.97 -2.21
N ARG A 91 -41.06 -27.43 -1.00
CA ARG A 91 -42.25 -26.85 -0.35
C ARG A 91 -42.80 -25.63 -1.09
N ASP A 92 -41.94 -24.76 -1.61
CA ASP A 92 -42.35 -23.56 -2.34
C ASP A 92 -42.81 -23.92 -3.75
N ILE A 93 -42.23 -24.97 -4.35
CA ILE A 93 -42.69 -25.57 -5.60
C ILE A 93 -44.09 -26.19 -5.42
N GLU A 94 -44.28 -27.01 -4.38
CA GLU A 94 -45.56 -27.63 -4.03
C GLU A 94 -46.65 -26.57 -3.77
N ASN A 95 -46.34 -25.54 -2.98
CA ASN A 95 -47.28 -24.43 -2.73
C ASN A 95 -47.66 -23.70 -4.03
N LYS A 96 -46.69 -23.36 -4.89
CA LYS A 96 -46.99 -22.72 -6.19
C LYS A 96 -47.79 -23.64 -7.11
N ALA A 97 -47.51 -24.93 -7.14
CA ALA A 97 -48.26 -25.90 -7.93
C ALA A 97 -49.71 -26.02 -7.44
N ASN A 98 -49.93 -26.06 -6.12
CA ASN A 98 -51.25 -26.04 -5.51
C ASN A 98 -52.00 -24.73 -5.80
N GLU A 99 -51.40 -23.57 -5.48
CA GLU A 99 -52.09 -22.27 -5.57
C GLU A 99 -52.33 -21.80 -7.01
N LYS A 100 -51.35 -21.99 -7.91
CA LYS A 100 -51.43 -21.46 -9.29
C LYS A 100 -51.97 -22.46 -10.30
N LEU A 101 -51.69 -23.74 -10.12
CA LEU A 101 -52.07 -24.80 -11.06
C LEU A 101 -53.19 -25.68 -10.51
N GLY A 102 -53.64 -25.47 -9.26
CA GLY A 102 -54.66 -26.30 -8.63
C GLY A 102 -54.21 -27.75 -8.43
N MET A 103 -52.90 -28.00 -8.39
CA MET A 103 -52.34 -29.34 -8.29
C MET A 103 -52.31 -29.81 -6.84
N ASP A 104 -53.36 -30.52 -6.43
CA ASP A 104 -53.45 -31.18 -5.12
C ASP A 104 -52.79 -32.58 -5.13
N TYR A 105 -52.38 -33.07 -3.97
CA TYR A 105 -51.81 -34.41 -3.85
C TYR A 105 -52.85 -35.47 -4.23
N PRO A 106 -52.49 -36.54 -4.96
CA PRO A 106 -53.45 -37.57 -5.37
C PRO A 106 -54.13 -38.21 -4.16
N LYS A 107 -55.45 -38.38 -4.23
CA LYS A 107 -56.20 -39.12 -3.21
C LYS A 107 -55.82 -40.60 -3.27
N GLU A 108 -55.96 -41.33 -2.17
CA GLU A 108 -55.65 -42.77 -2.13
C GLU A 108 -56.38 -43.56 -3.23
N SER A 109 -57.62 -43.19 -3.57
CA SER A 109 -58.38 -43.81 -4.65
C SER A 109 -57.81 -43.59 -6.06
N GLN A 110 -56.91 -42.63 -6.23
CA GLN A 110 -56.24 -42.31 -7.49
C GLN A 110 -54.82 -42.92 -7.56
N MET A 111 -54.33 -43.49 -6.47
CA MET A 111 -53.02 -44.14 -6.41
C MET A 111 -53.12 -45.62 -6.75
N LYS A 112 -52.23 -46.11 -7.63
CA LYS A 112 -52.13 -47.53 -7.97
C LYS A 112 -50.70 -48.01 -7.74
N TYR A 113 -50.55 -48.92 -6.79
CA TYR A 113 -49.26 -49.54 -6.49
C TYR A 113 -48.98 -50.65 -7.50
N ILE A 114 -47.74 -50.72 -7.97
CA ILE A 114 -47.26 -51.75 -8.89
C ILE A 114 -46.30 -52.62 -8.10
N GLU A 115 -46.58 -53.91 -8.02
CA GLU A 115 -45.66 -54.87 -7.40
C GLU A 115 -44.53 -55.19 -8.36
N VAL A 116 -43.28 -55.05 -7.90
CA VAL A 116 -42.10 -55.42 -8.66
C VAL A 116 -41.66 -56.82 -8.19
N PRO A 117 -41.58 -57.81 -9.10
CA PRO A 117 -41.07 -59.14 -8.76
C PRO A 117 -39.60 -59.04 -8.31
N ASN A 118 -39.25 -59.78 -7.25
CA ASN A 118 -37.87 -59.93 -6.77
C ASN A 118 -36.94 -60.58 -7.80
#